data_AF-A0A9E0IGW4-F1
#
_entry.id   AF-A0A9E0IGW4-F1
#
_cell.length_a   1.000
_cell.length_b   1.000
_cell.length_c   1.000
_cell.angle_alpha   90.00
_cell.angle_beta   90.00
_cell.angle_gamma   90.00
#
_symmetry.space_group_name_H-M   'P 1'
#
loop_
_entity.id
_entity.type
_entity.pdbx_description
1 polymer ?
#
loop_
_entity_poly.entity_id
_entity_poly.type
_entity_poly.pdbx_seq_one_letter_code
_entity_poly.pdbx_strand_id
1 'polypeptide(L)'
;HLMSQLFALNHMDEHKLALSHLAQTPATVEFLEQRLDALVFASAPEASMVQMLLQTPGVRLMNFGQSEAYSRRFAFLTPVTLPRGVVDLAKDIPPQDVRLVATTTTLLARANLHPALMQLFSQSALVLHGQAGWFSRSREFPSMDHTEFLISDEAQRTIRSGTPWLQRYLSFSWANLIERMWLALGIILAVLLPLSRIVPPIYEFRIRSRVFRWYGELRSIEDRAATGDESYPTLLDELLKLASQVEKISVPLSYADELYALRQHIDMVQRRLARQ
;
A
#
# COMPACT_ATOMS: atom_id res chain seq x y z
N HIS A 1 16.86 -23.79 26.38
CA HIS A 1 17.52 -22.47 26.39
C HIS A 1 16.85 -21.48 27.34
N LEU A 2 15.51 -21.29 27.30
CA LEU A 2 14.84 -20.40 28.28
C LEU A 2 14.98 -20.90 29.72
N MET A 3 14.65 -22.17 29.97
CA MET A 3 14.71 -22.73 31.33
C MET A 3 16.12 -22.72 31.93
N SER A 4 17.15 -22.96 31.13
CA SER A 4 18.54 -22.89 31.59
C SER A 4 18.92 -21.46 32.02
N GLN A 5 18.45 -20.43 31.29
CA GLN A 5 18.63 -19.04 31.71
C GLN A 5 17.89 -18.73 33.02
N LEU A 6 16.67 -19.27 33.20
CA LEU A 6 15.91 -19.09 34.43
C LEU A 6 16.57 -19.80 35.62
N PHE A 7 17.07 -21.03 35.45
CA PHE A 7 17.82 -21.74 36.49
C PHE A 7 19.08 -20.98 36.88
N ALA A 8 19.88 -20.55 35.91
CA ALA A 8 21.07 -19.74 36.16
C ALA A 8 20.75 -18.44 36.90
N LEU A 9 19.66 -17.75 36.54
CA LEU A 9 19.24 -16.51 37.21
C LEU A 9 18.82 -16.71 38.68
N ASN A 10 18.33 -17.90 39.02
CA ASN A 10 17.99 -18.28 40.40
C ASN A 10 19.12 -19.03 41.11
N HIS A 11 20.33 -19.06 40.53
CA HIS A 11 21.47 -19.80 41.06
C HIS A 11 21.17 -21.29 41.32
N MET A 12 20.31 -21.89 40.48
CA MET A 12 20.02 -23.31 40.52
C MET A 12 21.06 -24.06 39.69
N ASP A 13 21.69 -25.06 40.30
CA ASP A 13 22.65 -25.93 39.65
C ASP A 13 21.90 -27.02 38.87
N GLU A 14 21.96 -26.97 37.54
CA GLU A 14 21.30 -27.93 36.65
C GLU A 14 21.79 -29.36 36.89
N HIS A 15 23.02 -29.56 37.35
CA HIS A 15 23.55 -30.91 37.63
C HIS A 15 22.89 -31.58 38.84
N LYS A 16 22.23 -30.79 39.69
CA LYS A 16 21.46 -31.30 40.83
C LYS A 16 20.00 -31.58 40.46
N LEU A 17 19.59 -31.28 39.22
CA LEU A 17 18.24 -31.49 38.72
C LEU A 17 18.22 -32.70 37.78
N ALA A 18 17.23 -33.57 37.94
CA ALA A 18 16.94 -34.63 36.97
C ALA A 18 16.15 -34.03 35.80
N LEU A 19 16.86 -33.51 34.79
CA LEU A 19 16.23 -32.87 33.63
C LEU A 19 15.91 -33.89 32.54
N SER A 20 14.62 -33.96 32.16
CA SER A 20 14.12 -34.80 31.07
C SER A 20 13.75 -33.94 29.87
N HIS A 21 14.35 -34.21 28.71
CA HIS A 21 14.07 -33.51 27.44
C HIS A 21 13.16 -34.34 26.55
N LEU A 22 11.90 -34.48 26.96
CA LEU A 22 10.90 -35.28 26.25
C LEU A 22 10.02 -34.41 25.35
N ALA A 23 9.47 -35.02 24.30
CA ALA A 23 8.40 -34.40 23.51
C ALA A 23 7.14 -34.21 24.37
N GLN A 24 6.24 -33.31 23.96
CA GLN A 24 5.10 -32.89 24.79
C GLN A 24 4.21 -34.06 25.24
N THR A 25 3.84 -34.98 24.33
CA THR A 25 2.96 -36.12 24.68
C THR A 25 3.63 -37.10 25.64
N PRO A 26 4.85 -37.63 25.37
CA PRO A 26 5.56 -38.47 26.34
C PRO A 26 5.80 -37.78 27.68
N ALA A 27 6.19 -36.50 27.69
CA ALA A 27 6.40 -35.74 28.93
C ALA A 27 5.12 -35.64 29.76
N THR A 28 3.97 -35.47 29.11
CA THR A 28 2.66 -35.44 29.77
C THR A 28 2.32 -36.79 30.38
N VAL A 29 2.55 -37.90 29.65
CA VAL A 29 2.30 -39.25 30.17
C VAL A 29 3.16 -39.52 31.40
N GLU A 30 4.47 -39.27 31.32
CA GLU A 30 5.41 -39.47 32.45
C GLU A 30 5.05 -38.59 33.66
N PHE A 31 4.59 -37.35 33.42
CA PHE A 31 4.13 -36.45 34.48
C PHE A 31 2.84 -36.96 35.15
N LEU A 32 1.86 -37.41 34.37
CA LEU A 32 0.61 -37.97 34.92
C LEU A 32 0.82 -39.30 35.65
N GLU A 33 1.82 -40.08 35.24
CA GLU A 33 2.26 -41.30 35.92
C GLU A 33 3.19 -41.03 37.12
N GLN A 34 3.38 -39.75 37.51
CA GLN A 34 4.21 -39.33 38.65
C GLN A 34 5.70 -39.72 38.51
N ARG A 35 6.17 -39.92 37.28
CA ARG A 35 7.59 -40.14 36.96
C ARG A 35 8.34 -38.82 36.77
N LEU A 36 7.62 -37.71 36.61
CA LEU A 36 8.15 -36.34 36.60
C LEU A 36 7.41 -35.48 37.63
N ASP A 37 8.16 -34.67 38.38
CA ASP A 37 7.60 -33.78 39.40
C ASP A 37 7.07 -32.45 38.82
N ALA A 38 7.64 -32.01 37.70
CA ALA A 38 7.32 -30.73 37.08
C ALA A 38 7.36 -30.84 35.56
N LEU A 39 6.44 -30.13 34.92
CA LEU A 39 6.32 -30.04 33.47
C LEU A 39 6.35 -28.59 33.04
N VAL A 40 7.20 -28.28 32.06
CA VAL A 40 7.33 -26.92 31.53
C VAL A 40 6.93 -26.91 30.06
N PHE A 41 5.90 -26.14 29.73
CA PHE A 41 5.47 -25.92 28.35
C PHE A 41 5.51 -24.45 27.97
N ALA A 42 6.10 -24.17 26.81
CA ALA A 42 5.94 -22.90 26.10
C ALA A 42 4.87 -23.10 25.02
N SER A 43 3.61 -23.03 25.43
CA SER A 43 2.45 -23.27 24.55
C SER A 43 1.33 -22.30 24.87
N ALA A 44 0.46 -22.07 23.88
CA ALA A 44 -0.77 -21.31 24.08
C ALA A 44 -1.69 -22.00 25.10
N PRO A 45 -2.40 -21.23 25.95
CA PRO A 45 -3.26 -21.81 26.98
C PRO A 45 -4.48 -22.53 26.39
N GLU A 46 -4.89 -22.19 25.16
CA GLU A 46 -6.00 -22.83 24.45
C GLU A 46 -5.65 -24.20 23.85
N ALA A 47 -4.36 -24.58 23.86
CA ALA A 47 -3.94 -25.89 23.34
C ALA A 47 -4.61 -27.03 24.12
N SER A 48 -5.17 -28.02 23.42
CA SER A 48 -5.98 -29.08 24.02
C SER A 48 -5.26 -29.85 25.15
N MET A 49 -3.95 -30.03 25.02
CA MET A 49 -3.14 -30.69 26.05
C MET A 49 -2.94 -29.82 27.29
N VAL A 50 -2.79 -28.50 27.15
CA VAL A 50 -2.72 -27.57 28.28
C VAL A 50 -4.06 -27.49 28.99
N GLN A 51 -5.16 -27.39 28.24
CA GLN A 51 -6.54 -27.46 28.75
C GLN A 51 -6.79 -28.72 29.58
N MET A 52 -6.40 -29.88 29.04
CA MET A 52 -6.53 -31.17 29.74
C MET A 52 -5.74 -31.17 31.06
N LEU A 53 -4.49 -30.70 31.05
CA LEU A 53 -3.66 -30.62 32.26
C LEU A 53 -4.22 -29.66 33.31
N LEU A 54 -4.74 -28.50 32.90
CA LEU A 54 -5.35 -27.52 33.81
C LEU A 54 -6.60 -28.05 34.51
N GLN A 55 -7.31 -28.98 33.87
CA GLN A 55 -8.50 -29.63 34.42
C GLN A 55 -8.19 -30.95 35.15
N THR A 56 -6.96 -31.45 35.08
CA THR A 56 -6.57 -32.72 35.69
C THR A 56 -6.41 -32.55 37.21
N PRO A 57 -7.13 -33.33 38.04
CA PRO A 57 -6.99 -33.27 39.48
C PRO A 57 -5.55 -33.52 39.94
N GLY A 58 -5.06 -32.74 40.91
CA GLY A 58 -3.71 -32.85 41.44
C GLY A 58 -2.65 -32.06 40.65
N VAL A 59 -2.92 -31.67 39.41
CA VAL A 59 -2.05 -30.79 38.62
C VAL A 59 -2.31 -29.34 39.00
N ARG A 60 -1.25 -28.57 39.23
CA ARG A 60 -1.33 -27.15 39.58
C ARG A 60 -0.32 -26.35 38.79
N LEU A 61 -0.68 -25.11 38.47
CA LEU A 61 0.24 -24.14 37.88
C LEU A 61 1.20 -23.60 38.95
N MET A 62 2.48 -23.50 38.57
CA MET A 62 3.47 -22.80 39.37
C MET A 62 3.29 -21.28 39.20
N ASN A 63 3.22 -20.57 40.33
CA ASN A 63 3.10 -19.11 40.35
C ASN A 63 4.48 -18.43 40.21
N PHE A 64 4.65 -17.59 39.21
CA PHE A 64 5.81 -16.71 39.03
C PHE A 64 5.62 -15.41 39.80
N GLY A 65 5.81 -15.45 41.13
CA GLY A 65 5.65 -14.27 41.99
C GLY A 65 6.52 -13.06 41.59
N GLN A 66 7.68 -13.31 40.97
CA GLN A 66 8.63 -12.31 40.49
C GLN A 66 8.54 -12.07 38.96
N SER A 67 7.38 -12.30 38.33
CA SER A 67 7.19 -12.16 36.87
C SER A 67 7.67 -10.80 36.32
N GLU A 68 7.40 -9.71 37.03
CA GLU A 68 7.86 -8.35 36.71
C GLU A 68 9.40 -8.20 36.74
N ALA A 69 10.09 -8.92 37.62
CA ALA A 69 11.55 -8.88 37.66
C ALA A 69 12.14 -9.64 36.47
N TYR A 70 11.52 -10.76 36.08
CA TYR A 70 11.92 -11.52 34.90
C TYR A 70 11.77 -10.71 33.61
N SER A 71 10.66 -9.99 33.40
CA SER A 71 10.45 -9.16 32.20
C SER A 71 11.45 -8.00 32.08
N ARG A 72 11.94 -7.48 33.21
CA ARG A 72 13.00 -6.46 33.22
C ARG A 72 14.39 -7.01 32.92
N ARG A 73 14.61 -8.31 33.14
CA ARG A 73 15.89 -9.00 32.88
C ARG A 73 15.92 -9.60 31.48
N PHE A 74 14.77 -10.03 30.98
CA PHE A 74 14.60 -10.65 29.66
C PHE A 74 13.52 -9.88 28.89
N ALA A 75 13.94 -9.06 27.93
CA ALA A 75 13.04 -8.18 27.18
C ALA A 75 11.95 -8.92 26.39
N PHE A 76 12.22 -10.17 25.96
CA PHE A 76 11.24 -11.02 25.29
C PHE A 76 10.17 -11.62 26.22
N LEU A 77 10.29 -11.46 27.55
CA LEU A 77 9.30 -11.92 28.53
C LEU A 77 8.37 -10.78 28.96
N THR A 78 7.08 -11.09 29.01
CA THR A 78 6.03 -10.18 29.50
C THR A 78 5.35 -10.82 30.71
N PRO A 79 5.11 -10.08 31.80
CA PRO A 79 4.36 -10.61 32.92
C PRO A 79 2.89 -10.74 32.52
N VAL A 80 2.28 -11.89 32.77
CA VAL A 80 0.86 -12.12 32.53
C VAL A 80 0.20 -12.73 33.76
N THR A 81 -1.10 -12.50 33.90
CA THR A 81 -1.90 -13.09 34.98
C THR A 81 -2.97 -13.95 34.36
N LEU A 82 -3.03 -15.22 34.77
CA LEU A 82 -4.16 -16.10 34.47
C LEU A 82 -5.27 -15.82 35.49
N PRO A 83 -6.40 -15.21 35.08
CA PRO A 83 -7.45 -14.85 36.03
C PRO A 83 -8.14 -16.08 36.62
N ARG A 84 -8.62 -15.95 37.86
CA ARG A 84 -9.48 -16.94 38.51
C ARG A 84 -10.65 -17.33 37.60
N GLY A 85 -10.92 -18.63 37.48
CA GLY A 85 -12.05 -19.18 36.73
C GLY A 85 -11.97 -19.09 35.20
N VAL A 86 -10.86 -18.60 34.62
CA VAL A 86 -10.78 -18.42 33.16
C VAL A 86 -10.78 -19.74 32.37
N VAL A 87 -10.34 -20.85 32.99
CA VAL A 87 -10.31 -22.18 32.35
C VAL A 87 -11.70 -22.80 32.39
N ASP A 88 -12.32 -22.82 33.57
CA ASP A 88 -13.68 -23.29 33.79
C ASP A 88 -14.30 -22.43 34.90
N LEU A 89 -15.21 -21.53 34.51
CA LEU A 89 -15.82 -20.57 35.44
C LEU A 89 -16.78 -21.24 36.42
N ALA A 90 -17.44 -22.33 36.00
CA ALA A 90 -18.38 -23.06 36.83
C ALA A 90 -17.67 -23.87 37.92
N LYS A 91 -16.49 -24.42 37.60
CA LYS A 91 -15.64 -25.16 38.55
C LYS A 91 -14.63 -24.27 39.27
N ASP A 92 -14.58 -22.97 38.94
CA ASP A 92 -13.65 -22.00 39.51
C ASP A 92 -12.17 -22.41 39.30
N ILE A 93 -11.81 -22.71 38.06
CA ILE A 93 -10.45 -23.13 37.68
C ILE A 93 -9.77 -22.02 36.86
N PRO A 94 -8.59 -21.51 37.29
CA PRO A 94 -7.95 -21.74 38.59
C PRO A 94 -8.74 -21.05 39.73
N PRO A 95 -8.61 -21.48 40.99
CA PRO A 95 -9.36 -20.91 42.14
C PRO A 95 -8.87 -19.52 42.57
N GLN A 96 -7.75 -19.06 42.04
CA GLN A 96 -7.16 -17.74 42.30
C GLN A 96 -6.35 -17.30 41.08
N ASP A 97 -6.07 -16.01 40.99
CA ASP A 97 -5.19 -15.46 39.96
C ASP A 97 -3.79 -16.05 40.08
N VAL A 98 -3.23 -16.51 38.96
CA VAL A 98 -1.87 -17.08 38.90
C VAL A 98 -1.00 -16.17 38.04
N ARG A 99 0.09 -15.64 38.61
CA ARG A 99 1.08 -14.87 37.84
C ARG A 99 1.98 -15.82 37.08
N LEU A 100 2.21 -15.52 35.81
CA LEU A 100 3.02 -16.28 34.88
C LEU A 100 3.92 -15.34 34.10
N VAL A 101 4.80 -15.92 33.29
CA VAL A 101 5.59 -15.21 32.28
C VAL A 101 5.22 -15.76 30.91
N ALA A 102 5.02 -14.87 29.96
CA ALA A 102 4.76 -15.22 28.56
C ALA A 102 5.89 -14.70 27.67
N THR A 103 6.19 -15.43 26.60
CA THR A 103 7.08 -14.95 25.55
C THR A 103 6.28 -14.18 24.52
N THR A 104 6.73 -12.99 24.13
CA THR A 104 6.10 -12.23 23.05
C THR A 104 6.70 -12.64 21.70
N THR A 105 5.86 -12.87 20.70
CA THR A 105 6.32 -13.17 19.34
C THR A 105 6.50 -11.88 18.55
N THR A 106 7.65 -11.71 17.89
CA THR A 106 7.93 -10.55 17.04
C THR A 106 7.82 -10.90 15.56
N LEU A 107 7.11 -10.08 14.79
CA LEU A 107 7.09 -10.17 13.33
C LEU A 107 8.28 -9.40 12.74
N LEU A 108 9.24 -10.13 12.19
CA LEU A 108 10.48 -9.55 11.64
C LEU A 108 10.41 -9.42 10.12
N ALA A 109 10.92 -8.30 9.61
CA ALA A 109 11.09 -8.03 8.19
C ALA A 109 12.52 -7.57 7.91
N ARG A 110 13.01 -7.84 6.70
CA ARG A 110 14.31 -7.31 6.25
C ARG A 110 14.21 -5.79 6.05
N ALA A 111 15.28 -5.07 6.36
CA ALA A 111 15.34 -3.61 6.21
C ALA A 111 15.11 -3.12 4.77
N ASN A 112 15.38 -3.97 3.77
CA ASN A 112 15.16 -3.66 2.35
C ASN A 112 13.80 -4.11 1.81
N LEU A 113 12.89 -4.62 2.67
CA LEU A 113 11.55 -4.99 2.24
C LEU A 113 10.81 -3.74 1.77
N HIS A 114 10.11 -3.85 0.64
CA HIS A 114 9.39 -2.72 0.08
C HIS A 114 8.37 -2.17 1.11
N PRO A 115 8.36 -0.86 1.41
CA PRO A 115 7.49 -0.27 2.42
C PRO A 115 5.99 -0.59 2.28
N ALA A 116 5.49 -0.70 1.04
CA ALA A 116 4.10 -1.11 0.80
C ALA A 116 3.79 -2.51 1.36
N LEU A 117 4.74 -3.45 1.28
CA LEU A 117 4.59 -4.78 1.86
C LEU A 117 4.68 -4.75 3.38
N MET A 118 5.61 -3.96 3.95
CA MET A 118 5.69 -3.76 5.40
C MET A 118 4.35 -3.27 5.96
N GLN A 119 3.74 -2.29 5.29
CA GLN A 119 2.42 -1.78 5.65
C GLN A 119 1.33 -2.86 5.58
N LEU A 120 1.28 -3.67 4.52
CA LEU A 120 0.33 -4.77 4.41
C LEU A 120 0.52 -5.79 5.55
N PHE A 121 1.75 -6.17 5.86
CA PHE A 121 2.04 -7.06 6.99
C PHE A 121 1.55 -6.49 8.32
N SER A 122 1.81 -5.21 8.58
CA SER A 122 1.33 -4.54 9.80
C SER A 122 -0.20 -4.48 9.87
N GLN A 123 -0.87 -4.21 8.75
CA GLN A 123 -2.34 -4.19 8.69
C GLN A 123 -2.95 -5.58 8.91
N SER A 124 -2.39 -6.60 8.26
CA SER A 124 -2.81 -7.99 8.47
C SER A 124 -2.57 -8.44 9.91
N ALA A 125 -1.46 -8.02 10.53
CA ALA A 125 -1.16 -8.34 11.92
C ALA A 125 -2.21 -7.74 12.88
N LEU A 126 -2.68 -6.51 12.66
CA LEU A 126 -3.78 -5.90 13.44
C LEU A 126 -5.07 -6.72 13.39
N VAL A 127 -5.40 -7.27 12.21
CA VAL A 127 -6.62 -8.07 12.04
C VAL A 127 -6.47 -9.45 12.69
N LEU A 128 -5.33 -10.11 12.47
CA LEU A 128 -5.12 -11.49 12.94
C LEU A 128 -4.84 -11.56 14.44
N HIS A 129 -4.13 -10.59 15.01
CA HIS A 129 -3.69 -10.61 16.41
C HIS A 129 -4.43 -9.63 17.32
N GLY A 130 -5.40 -8.87 16.81
CA GLY A 130 -6.20 -7.92 17.60
C GLY A 130 -7.35 -8.56 18.40
N GLN A 131 -7.54 -9.88 18.29
CA GLN A 131 -8.57 -10.59 19.06
C GLN A 131 -8.18 -10.70 20.55
N ALA A 132 -9.17 -10.73 21.43
CA ALA A 132 -8.92 -10.99 22.84
C ALA A 132 -8.59 -12.48 23.04
N GLY A 133 -7.65 -12.75 23.95
CA GLY A 133 -7.31 -14.10 24.41
C GLY A 133 -7.39 -14.18 25.94
N TRP A 134 -6.89 -15.27 26.52
CA TRP A 134 -6.87 -15.41 27.98
C TRP A 134 -5.91 -14.43 28.67
N PHE A 135 -4.84 -14.07 27.98
CA PHE A 135 -3.79 -13.18 28.50
C PHE A 135 -3.77 -11.80 27.85
N SER A 136 -4.50 -11.59 26.75
CA SER A 136 -4.50 -10.34 25.99
C SER A 136 -5.91 -9.76 25.84
N ARG A 137 -6.02 -8.46 25.96
CA ARG A 137 -7.26 -7.71 25.70
C ARG A 137 -7.45 -7.53 24.20
N SER A 138 -8.69 -7.26 23.81
CA SER A 138 -9.00 -6.89 22.42
C SER A 138 -8.20 -5.65 22.03
N ARG A 139 -7.56 -5.71 20.86
CA ARG A 139 -6.71 -4.65 20.27
C ARG A 139 -5.46 -4.32 21.09
N GLU A 140 -5.00 -5.24 21.94
CA GLU A 140 -3.71 -5.11 22.63
C GLU A 140 -2.53 -5.39 21.69
N PHE A 141 -2.67 -6.40 20.83
CA PHE A 141 -1.64 -6.77 19.86
C PHE A 141 -2.05 -6.46 18.42
N PRO A 142 -1.08 -6.24 17.52
CA PRO A 142 0.35 -6.04 17.77
C PRO A 142 0.64 -4.74 18.54
N SER A 143 1.61 -4.78 19.47
CA SER A 143 2.03 -3.64 20.29
C SER A 143 3.41 -3.14 19.90
N MET A 144 3.73 -1.92 20.30
CA MET A 144 5.08 -1.33 20.18
C MET A 144 5.88 -1.44 21.49
N ASP A 145 5.30 -2.11 22.48
CA ASP A 145 5.89 -2.26 23.80
C ASP A 145 6.81 -3.49 23.81
N HIS A 146 7.82 -3.48 24.69
CA HIS A 146 8.70 -4.64 24.93
C HIS A 146 9.39 -5.20 23.67
N THR A 147 9.74 -4.34 22.70
CA THR A 147 10.36 -4.79 21.44
C THR A 147 11.89 -4.84 21.55
N GLU A 148 12.49 -5.97 21.15
CA GLU A 148 13.95 -6.14 21.10
C GLU A 148 14.60 -5.53 19.85
N PHE A 149 13.78 -5.19 18.85
CA PHE A 149 14.20 -4.71 17.53
C PHE A 149 13.61 -3.33 17.23
N LEU A 150 14.27 -2.61 16.32
CA LEU A 150 13.76 -1.34 15.80
C LEU A 150 12.45 -1.57 15.03
N ILE A 151 11.43 -0.78 15.34
CA ILE A 151 10.13 -0.82 14.69
C ILE A 151 10.18 0.02 13.42
N SER A 152 9.65 -0.48 12.30
CA SER A 152 9.59 0.29 11.05
C SER A 152 8.58 1.43 11.13
N ASP A 153 8.83 2.51 10.41
CA ASP A 153 7.94 3.68 10.36
C ASP A 153 6.55 3.31 9.83
N GLU A 154 6.47 2.35 8.89
CA GLU A 154 5.20 1.79 8.40
C GLU A 154 4.42 1.07 9.51
N ALA A 155 5.09 0.24 10.31
CA ALA A 155 4.45 -0.46 11.41
C ALA A 155 3.98 0.51 12.50
N GLN A 156 4.83 1.48 12.86
CA GLN A 156 4.49 2.51 13.85
C GLN A 156 3.27 3.34 13.42
N ARG A 157 3.22 3.77 12.15
CA ARG A 157 2.04 4.48 11.59
C ARG A 157 0.80 3.61 11.60
N THR A 158 0.92 2.36 11.18
CA THR A 158 -0.20 1.42 11.09
C THR A 158 -0.77 1.08 12.46
N ILE A 159 0.07 0.83 13.47
CA ILE A 159 -0.38 0.53 14.84
C ILE A 159 -1.06 1.75 15.48
N ARG A 160 -0.53 2.97 15.26
CA ARG A 160 -1.09 4.20 15.87
C ARG A 160 -2.37 4.71 15.18
N SER A 161 -2.39 4.72 13.86
CA SER A 161 -3.47 5.34 13.07
C SER A 161 -4.40 4.35 12.36
N GLY A 162 -4.05 3.06 12.35
CA GLY A 162 -4.78 2.02 11.64
C GLY A 162 -4.57 2.07 10.12
N THR A 163 -5.62 1.75 9.36
CA THR A 163 -5.60 1.79 7.90
C THR A 163 -5.68 3.24 7.39
N PRO A 164 -4.83 3.63 6.40
CA PRO A 164 -4.89 4.97 5.81
C PRO A 164 -6.27 5.31 5.26
N TRP A 165 -6.64 6.58 5.37
CA TRP A 165 -7.96 7.06 4.95
C TRP A 165 -8.26 6.78 3.48
N LEU A 166 -7.27 6.93 2.58
CA LEU A 166 -7.44 6.65 1.15
C LEU A 166 -7.80 5.18 0.88
N GLN A 167 -7.35 4.24 1.71
CA GLN A 167 -7.66 2.81 1.57
C GLN A 167 -9.11 2.47 1.94
N ARG A 168 -9.86 3.41 2.51
CA ARG A 168 -11.30 3.23 2.77
C ARG A 168 -12.15 3.39 1.51
N TYR A 169 -11.64 4.10 0.50
CA TYR A 169 -12.36 4.42 -0.74
C TYR A 169 -11.67 3.87 -1.99
N LEU A 170 -10.36 3.69 -1.95
CA LEU A 170 -9.54 3.20 -3.06
C LEU A 170 -8.94 1.84 -2.73
N SER A 171 -8.64 1.05 -3.76
CA SER A 171 -7.85 -0.16 -3.58
C SER A 171 -6.45 0.17 -3.06
N PHE A 172 -5.80 -0.80 -2.40
CA PHE A 172 -4.49 -0.64 -1.78
C PHE A 172 -3.44 -0.02 -2.71
N SER A 173 -3.35 -0.50 -3.96
CA SER A 173 -2.34 -0.04 -4.91
C SER A 173 -2.45 1.44 -5.24
N TRP A 174 -3.67 1.93 -5.48
CA TRP A 174 -3.92 3.34 -5.79
C TRP A 174 -3.73 4.23 -4.56
N ALA A 175 -4.22 3.79 -3.40
CA ALA A 175 -4.05 4.52 -2.16
C ALA A 175 -2.56 4.68 -1.80
N ASN A 176 -1.79 3.59 -1.84
CA ASN A 176 -0.36 3.60 -1.56
C ASN A 176 0.43 4.44 -2.57
N LEU A 177 0.05 4.41 -3.86
CA LEU A 177 0.67 5.24 -4.89
C LEU A 177 0.46 6.73 -4.61
N ILE A 178 -0.79 7.14 -4.38
CA ILE A 178 -1.15 8.55 -4.13
C ILE A 178 -0.52 9.05 -2.84
N GLU A 179 -0.59 8.28 -1.75
CA GLU A 179 -0.05 8.68 -0.45
C GLU A 179 1.47 8.92 -0.53
N ARG A 180 2.20 8.06 -1.25
CA ARG A 180 3.66 8.17 -1.40
C ARG A 180 4.06 9.22 -2.43
N MET A 181 3.28 9.39 -3.48
CA MET A 181 3.58 10.33 -4.56
C MET A 181 2.88 11.67 -4.39
N TRP A 182 2.23 11.98 -3.27
CA TRP A 182 1.46 13.22 -3.13
C TRP A 182 2.28 14.47 -3.47
N LEU A 183 3.54 14.52 -3.01
CA LEU A 183 4.46 15.62 -3.35
C LEU A 183 4.77 15.66 -4.85
N ALA A 184 5.10 14.52 -5.45
CA ALA A 184 5.38 14.42 -6.89
C ALA A 184 4.14 14.72 -7.74
N LEU A 185 2.96 14.28 -7.32
CA LEU A 185 1.68 14.54 -7.96
C LEU A 185 1.36 16.04 -7.91
N GLY A 186 1.67 16.70 -6.80
CA GLY A 186 1.61 18.16 -6.68
C GLY A 186 2.52 18.86 -7.70
N ILE A 187 3.76 18.40 -7.85
CA ILE A 187 4.70 18.93 -8.86
C ILE A 187 4.19 18.69 -10.28
N ILE A 188 3.74 17.47 -10.58
CA ILE A 188 3.16 17.11 -11.89
C ILE A 188 1.98 18.02 -12.20
N LEU A 189 1.08 18.23 -11.24
CA LEU A 189 -0.08 19.11 -11.42
C LEU A 189 0.34 20.57 -11.63
N ALA A 190 1.35 21.03 -10.89
CA ALA A 190 1.91 22.37 -11.05
C ALA A 190 2.53 22.60 -12.44
N VAL A 191 3.12 21.57 -13.05
CA VAL A 191 3.65 21.60 -14.43
C VAL A 191 2.55 21.41 -15.47
N LEU A 192 1.54 20.59 -15.17
CA LEU A 192 0.42 20.31 -16.07
C LEU A 192 -0.44 21.57 -16.27
N LEU A 193 -0.60 22.40 -15.23
CA LEU A 193 -1.36 23.65 -15.30
C LEU A 193 -0.89 24.60 -16.41
N PRO A 194 0.39 25.02 -16.49
CA PRO A 194 0.87 25.84 -17.60
C PRO A 194 0.86 25.08 -18.94
N LEU A 195 1.15 23.77 -18.94
CA LEU A 195 1.15 22.97 -20.17
C LEU A 195 -0.25 22.86 -20.80
N SER A 196 -1.30 22.83 -19.96
CA SER A 196 -2.68 22.83 -20.43
C SER A 196 -3.02 24.08 -21.26
N ARG A 197 -2.35 25.22 -21.01
CA ARG A 197 -2.52 26.46 -21.80
C ARG A 197 -1.85 26.42 -23.17
N ILE A 198 -0.95 25.46 -23.41
CA ILE A 198 -0.27 25.29 -24.70
C ILE A 198 -1.11 24.46 -25.68
N VAL A 199 -2.08 23.67 -25.19
CA VAL A 199 -2.95 22.85 -26.04
C VAL A 199 -3.85 23.69 -26.96
N PRO A 200 -4.57 24.73 -26.48
CA PRO A 200 -5.40 25.58 -27.35
C PRO A 200 -4.65 26.23 -28.53
N PRO A 201 -3.51 26.92 -28.36
CA PRO A 201 -2.82 27.56 -29.49
C PRO A 201 -2.24 26.56 -30.48
N ILE A 202 -1.79 25.38 -30.03
CA ILE A 202 -1.34 24.32 -30.96
C ILE A 202 -2.51 23.81 -31.81
N TYR A 203 -3.68 23.65 -31.19
CA TYR A 203 -4.88 23.23 -31.91
C TYR A 203 -5.31 24.25 -32.96
N GLU A 204 -5.31 25.54 -32.60
CA GLU A 204 -5.55 26.65 -33.54
C GLU A 204 -4.52 26.66 -34.68
N PHE A 205 -3.22 26.60 -34.37
CA PHE A 205 -2.15 26.57 -35.36
C PHE A 205 -2.32 25.42 -36.35
N ARG A 206 -2.67 24.22 -35.87
CA ARG A 206 -2.88 23.04 -36.72
C ARG A 206 -4.06 23.23 -37.67
N ILE A 207 -5.14 23.87 -37.23
CA ILE A 207 -6.30 24.16 -38.07
C ILE A 207 -5.97 25.24 -39.10
N ARG A 208 -5.42 26.39 -38.67
CA ARG A 208 -5.06 27.52 -39.54
C ARG A 208 -4.05 27.11 -40.61
N SER A 209 -3.04 26.31 -40.25
CA SER A 209 -2.01 25.83 -41.18
C SER A 209 -2.59 25.07 -42.38
N ARG A 210 -3.74 24.40 -42.21
CA ARG A 210 -4.43 23.73 -43.33
C ARG A 210 -4.98 24.74 -44.33
N VAL A 211 -5.50 25.87 -43.86
CA VAL A 211 -6.04 26.95 -44.71
C VAL A 211 -4.90 27.72 -45.37
N PHE A 212 -3.84 28.05 -44.63
CA PHE A 212 -2.69 28.79 -45.14
C PHE A 212 -1.92 28.06 -46.25
N ARG A 213 -1.88 26.73 -46.25
CA ARG A 213 -1.28 25.96 -47.34
C ARG A 213 -1.92 26.29 -48.70
N TRP A 214 -3.24 26.40 -48.75
CA TRP A 214 -3.98 26.72 -49.97
C TRP A 214 -3.86 28.19 -50.37
N TYR A 215 -3.71 29.10 -49.39
CA TYR A 215 -3.30 30.48 -49.67
C TYR A 215 -1.96 30.53 -50.40
N GLY A 216 -0.99 29.70 -50.00
CA GLY A 216 0.30 29.58 -50.69
C GLY A 216 0.16 29.11 -52.14
N GLU A 217 -0.71 28.13 -52.39
CA GLU A 217 -1.00 27.66 -53.76
C GLU A 217 -1.68 28.75 -54.60
N LEU A 218 -2.68 29.46 -54.04
CA LEU A 218 -3.31 30.61 -54.72
C LEU A 218 -2.27 31.68 -55.07
N ARG A 219 -1.38 32.01 -54.13
CA ARG A 219 -0.33 33.00 -54.33
C ARG A 219 0.63 32.60 -55.45
N SER A 220 0.98 31.31 -55.54
CA SER A 220 1.84 30.80 -56.61
C SER A 220 1.20 30.92 -58.01
N ILE A 221 -0.13 30.83 -58.10
CA ILE A 221 -0.88 31.04 -59.35
C ILE A 221 -0.91 32.54 -59.70
N GLU A 222 -1.13 33.42 -58.72
CA GLU A 222 -1.08 34.87 -58.92
C GLU A 222 0.30 35.34 -59.40
N ASP A 223 1.37 34.85 -58.78
CA ASP A 223 2.74 35.25 -59.11
C ASP A 223 3.11 34.79 -60.54
N ARG A 224 2.72 33.57 -60.95
CA ARG A 224 2.89 33.09 -62.33
C ARG A 224 2.04 33.85 -63.36
N ALA A 225 0.83 34.24 -62.99
CA ALA A 225 -0.02 35.08 -63.82
C ALA A 225 0.57 36.49 -64.01
N ALA A 226 1.31 37.00 -63.02
CA ALA A 226 1.94 38.31 -63.06
C ALA A 226 3.24 38.34 -63.89
N THR A 227 4.03 37.25 -63.87
CA THR A 227 5.25 37.14 -64.68
C THR A 227 4.97 36.80 -66.15
N GLY A 228 3.79 36.29 -66.47
CA GLY A 228 3.40 35.93 -67.84
C GLY A 228 4.06 34.66 -68.37
N ASP A 229 4.55 33.81 -67.46
CA ASP A 229 5.33 32.59 -67.77
C ASP A 229 4.45 31.45 -68.32
N GLU A 230 3.12 31.52 -68.13
CA GLU A 230 2.17 30.47 -68.52
C GLU A 230 0.93 31.02 -69.24
N SER A 231 0.30 30.16 -70.04
CA SER A 231 -0.91 30.49 -70.78
C SER A 231 -2.11 30.65 -69.83
N TYR A 232 -2.83 31.77 -69.95
CA TYR A 232 -4.05 32.09 -69.21
C TYR A 232 -5.06 30.94 -69.04
N PRO A 233 -5.41 30.15 -70.08
CA PRO A 233 -6.32 29.02 -69.92
C PRO A 233 -5.80 27.92 -68.98
N THR A 234 -4.48 27.72 -68.91
CA THR A 234 -3.87 26.73 -68.02
C THR A 234 -3.95 27.17 -66.57
N LEU A 235 -3.66 28.45 -66.31
CA LEU A 235 -3.77 29.06 -64.97
C LEU A 235 -5.22 29.08 -64.47
N LEU A 236 -6.19 29.28 -65.37
CA LEU A 236 -7.61 29.24 -65.03
C LEU A 236 -8.07 27.82 -64.65
N ASP A 237 -7.62 26.78 -65.36
CA ASP A 237 -7.94 25.39 -65.02
C ASP A 237 -7.32 24.97 -63.67
N GLU A 238 -6.09 25.39 -63.37
CA GLU A 238 -5.47 25.19 -62.07
C GLU A 238 -6.21 25.91 -60.93
N LEU A 239 -6.67 27.14 -61.17
CA LEU A 239 -7.46 27.89 -60.18
C LEU A 239 -8.82 27.22 -59.92
N LEU A 240 -9.48 26.66 -60.95
CA LEU A 240 -10.73 25.91 -60.80
C LEU A 240 -10.51 24.61 -60.00
N LYS A 241 -9.40 23.91 -60.24
CA LYS A 241 -9.00 22.74 -59.44
C LYS A 241 -8.76 23.12 -57.98
N LEU A 242 -8.04 24.21 -57.72
CA LEU A 242 -7.82 24.75 -56.38
C LEU A 242 -9.14 25.08 -55.66
N ALA A 243 -10.05 25.78 -56.35
CA ALA A 243 -11.37 26.12 -55.81
C ALA A 243 -12.17 24.87 -55.38
N SER A 244 -12.19 23.84 -56.23
CA SER A 244 -12.89 22.58 -55.93
C SER A 244 -12.30 21.79 -54.76
N GLN A 245 -10.99 21.94 -54.52
CA GLN A 245 -10.29 21.28 -53.41
C GLN A 245 -10.51 22.03 -52.09
N VAL A 246 -10.54 23.37 -52.13
CA VAL A 246 -10.85 24.22 -50.97
C VAL A 246 -12.30 24.05 -50.50
N GLU A 247 -13.23 23.72 -51.41
CA GLU A 247 -14.63 23.50 -51.06
C GLU A 247 -14.85 22.29 -50.14
N LYS A 248 -14.00 21.25 -50.28
CA LYS A 248 -14.08 19.99 -49.54
C LYS A 248 -13.51 20.05 -48.12
N ILE A 249 -12.90 21.17 -47.73
CA ILE A 249 -12.26 21.33 -46.43
C ILE A 249 -13.33 21.71 -45.39
N SER A 250 -13.48 20.88 -44.36
CA SER A 250 -14.29 21.21 -43.18
C SER A 250 -13.39 21.78 -42.09
N VAL A 251 -13.74 22.98 -41.64
CA VAL A 251 -13.08 23.68 -40.53
C VAL A 251 -14.14 23.97 -39.45
N PRO A 252 -13.84 23.84 -38.15
CA PRO A 252 -14.77 24.23 -37.09
C PRO A 252 -15.25 25.68 -37.26
N LEU A 253 -16.50 25.97 -36.86
CA LEU A 253 -17.15 27.28 -37.03
C LEU A 253 -16.32 28.47 -36.51
N SER A 254 -15.54 28.27 -35.44
CA SER A 254 -14.66 29.29 -34.86
C SER A 254 -13.53 29.77 -35.80
N TYR A 255 -13.26 29.05 -36.89
CA TYR A 255 -12.21 29.40 -37.87
C TYR A 255 -12.77 29.45 -39.31
N ALA A 256 -14.10 29.51 -39.46
CA ALA A 256 -14.74 29.54 -40.77
C ALA A 256 -14.41 30.82 -41.57
N ASP A 257 -14.21 31.95 -40.88
CA ASP A 257 -13.91 33.25 -41.50
C ASP A 257 -12.69 33.21 -42.43
N GLU A 258 -11.62 32.50 -42.05
CA GLU A 258 -10.41 32.37 -42.87
C GLU A 258 -10.65 31.55 -44.14
N LEU A 259 -11.47 30.51 -44.04
CA LEU A 259 -11.85 29.68 -45.18
C LEU A 259 -12.74 30.47 -46.14
N TYR A 260 -13.68 31.27 -45.62
CA TYR A 260 -14.52 32.14 -46.43
C TYR A 260 -13.71 33.25 -47.12
N ALA A 261 -12.77 33.88 -46.42
CA ALA A 261 -11.86 34.86 -47.01
C ALA A 261 -11.03 34.25 -48.16
N LEU A 262 -10.52 33.03 -47.99
CA LEU A 262 -9.79 32.32 -49.06
C LEU A 262 -10.67 32.11 -50.29
N ARG A 263 -11.90 31.64 -50.09
CA ARG A 263 -12.86 31.44 -51.19
C ARG A 263 -13.17 32.74 -51.92
N GLN A 264 -13.34 33.83 -51.18
CA GLN A 264 -13.58 35.15 -51.77
C GLN A 264 -12.38 35.64 -52.60
N HIS A 265 -11.15 35.41 -52.14
CA HIS A 265 -9.95 35.76 -52.90
C HIS A 265 -9.81 34.91 -54.18
N ILE A 266 -10.10 33.61 -54.12
CA ILE A 266 -10.12 32.74 -55.30
C ILE A 266 -11.10 33.27 -56.35
N ASP A 267 -12.33 33.61 -55.96
CA ASP A 267 -13.35 34.18 -56.87
C ASP A 267 -12.91 35.54 -57.46
N MET A 268 -12.26 36.38 -56.65
CA MET A 268 -11.71 37.65 -57.13
C MET A 268 -10.62 37.46 -58.20
N VAL A 269 -9.68 36.54 -57.98
CA VAL A 269 -8.60 36.21 -58.93
C VAL A 269 -9.17 35.59 -60.20
N GLN A 270 -10.15 34.71 -60.06
CA GLN A 270 -10.85 34.08 -61.19
C GLN A 270 -11.51 35.13 -62.09
N ARG A 271 -12.22 36.10 -61.51
CA ARG A 271 -12.84 37.21 -62.26
C ARG A 271 -11.82 38.13 -62.93
N ARG A 272 -10.63 38.29 -62.35
CA ARG A 272 -9.55 39.10 -62.95
C ARG A 272 -8.94 38.39 -64.15
N LEU A 273 -8.64 37.10 -64.02
CA LEU A 273 -8.08 36.29 -65.10
C LEU A 273 -9.08 36.08 -66.25
N ALA A 274 -10.38 36.02 -65.96
CA ALA A 274 -11.42 35.91 -66.98
C ALA A 274 -11.69 37.20 -67.79
N ARG A 275 -11.12 38.35 -67.37
CA ARG A 275 -11.26 39.65 -68.07
C ARG A 275 -10.06 40.03 -68.93
N GLN A 276 -8.94 39.29 -68.83
CA GLN A 276 -7.75 39.44 -69.67
C GLN A 276 -7.87 38.52 -70.89
#